data_AF-A0A2V6WWW4-F1
#
_entry.id   AF-A0A2V6WWW4-F1
#
_cell.length_a   1.000
_cell.length_b   1.000
_cell.length_c   1.000
_cell.angle_alpha   90.00
_cell.angle_beta   90.00
_cell.angle_gamma   90.00
#
_symmetry.space_group_name_H-M   'P 1'
#
loop_
_entity.id
_entity.type
_entity.pdbx_description
1 polymer ?
#
loop_
_entity_poly.entity_id
_entity_poly.type
_entity_poly.pdbx_seq_one_letter_code
_entity_poly.pdbx_strand_id
1 'polypeptide(L)'
;MTVSAARRLARFVVGLRLGDVPPAVAAQARLLTLDTLGCALAAARYDFSRAVRETAERLGGPPESGLVGSKTRVSAANAALANSTLAHGLDFDDTREDAIVHTGSVVVPTSFAVAEAVSASGRTALEAIVAGVEVMCRVGLAVPGRFHARHYHPTALAGTFGAAAAAGKLHRLTEDQLVRAFGICGSQAAGIIEYLADGSWTKRLHAGWAAHAGVVAALLAQSGFTGPESVLEGEHGFYRAFADGHEPARLDELLASLGAVWEIEQLTFKPYPCGSIAQPYMDCALRVRDRHRVRPDDIVEIRCRTAEGPVPRLWEPLAAKHAPQNGYAAKFSLPYLLAVILIRGRAGLAEFEDDVVRDREVLALASRIGYELDPTIDYPQQFVGHVRVRLRDGRIVEESQDHPRGGPDSPMGRDEIESKFLGNASLVMPADRASRVSASIAAAAARALRHAVDPLRRLPDQGAARRLLPVGRDVPGRAHRSRGRRADPGRWTPTGAARHHRSPGQERCGRGVVLHLRRRDPRASQGRRAVRGHRRARPGHAGTHLRDGRPRPGRVGPGCAGRPGLTYPLDS
;
A
#
# COMPACT_ATOMS: atom_id res chain seq x y z
N MET A 1 13.91 1.83 -33.34
CA MET A 1 13.86 1.33 -31.96
C MET A 1 12.65 1.97 -31.30
N THR A 2 11.74 1.17 -30.74
CA THR A 2 10.62 1.69 -29.95
C THR A 2 11.15 2.38 -28.70
N VAL A 3 10.52 3.49 -28.29
CA VAL A 3 10.89 4.23 -27.08
C VAL A 3 10.55 3.37 -25.86
N SER A 4 11.48 3.22 -24.92
CA SER A 4 11.29 2.38 -23.73
C SER A 4 10.16 2.86 -22.83
N ALA A 5 9.61 1.96 -22.01
CA ALA A 5 8.56 2.28 -21.05
C ALA A 5 9.02 3.33 -20.03
N ALA A 6 10.23 3.18 -19.48
CA ALA A 6 10.81 4.14 -18.54
C ALA A 6 10.94 5.54 -19.15
N ARG A 7 11.34 5.63 -20.43
CA ARG A 7 11.47 6.90 -21.17
C ARG A 7 10.12 7.58 -21.39
N ARG A 8 9.07 6.82 -21.74
CA ARG A 8 7.70 7.35 -21.91
C ARG A 8 7.16 7.89 -20.58
N LEU A 9 7.32 7.14 -19.49
CA LEU A 9 6.94 7.59 -18.14
C LEU A 9 7.72 8.84 -17.73
N ALA A 10 9.04 8.86 -17.97
CA ALA A 10 9.88 10.01 -17.60
C ALA A 10 9.47 11.29 -18.35
N ARG A 11 9.19 11.20 -19.66
CA ARG A 11 8.65 12.31 -20.47
C ARG A 11 7.36 12.86 -19.90
N PHE A 12 6.42 11.97 -19.57
CA PHE A 12 5.15 12.36 -18.96
C PHE A 12 5.37 13.11 -17.64
N VAL A 13 6.17 12.57 -16.72
CA VAL A 13 6.42 13.19 -15.41
C VAL A 13 7.08 14.57 -15.55
N VAL A 14 8.13 14.68 -16.38
CA VAL A 14 8.85 15.95 -16.59
C VAL A 14 7.94 16.97 -17.28
N GLY A 15 7.14 16.54 -18.26
CA GLY A 15 6.23 17.38 -19.04
C GLY A 15 5.01 17.88 -18.26
N LEU A 16 4.48 17.09 -17.32
CA LEU A 16 3.24 17.39 -16.61
C LEU A 16 3.22 18.80 -16.00
N ARG A 17 2.16 19.58 -16.21
CA ARG A 17 1.90 20.83 -15.48
C ARG A 17 0.47 20.78 -14.95
N LEU A 18 0.25 21.33 -13.76
CA LEU A 18 -1.10 21.31 -13.17
C LEU A 18 -2.13 22.09 -14.01
N GLY A 19 -1.69 22.98 -14.90
CA GLY A 19 -2.58 23.69 -15.83
C GLY A 19 -3.14 22.80 -16.95
N ASP A 20 -2.44 21.71 -17.26
CA ASP A 20 -2.83 20.75 -18.29
C ASP A 20 -3.61 19.56 -17.68
N VAL A 21 -3.72 19.51 -16.34
CA VAL A 21 -4.43 18.48 -15.61
C VAL A 21 -5.92 18.84 -15.53
N PRO A 22 -6.85 17.94 -15.89
CA PRO A 22 -8.28 18.20 -15.76
C PRO A 22 -8.67 18.60 -14.33
N PRO A 23 -9.63 19.53 -14.13
CA PRO A 23 -10.05 19.96 -12.79
C PRO A 23 -10.50 18.81 -11.87
N ALA A 24 -11.17 17.79 -12.43
CA ALA A 24 -11.63 16.61 -11.67
C ALA A 24 -10.44 15.80 -11.12
N VAL A 25 -9.41 15.57 -11.94
CA VAL A 25 -8.16 14.90 -11.56
C VAL A 25 -7.43 15.68 -10.46
N ALA A 26 -7.35 17.01 -10.59
CA ALA A 26 -6.74 17.87 -9.56
C ALA A 26 -7.56 17.89 -8.25
N ALA A 27 -8.89 17.78 -8.32
CA ALA A 27 -9.75 17.66 -7.16
C ALA A 27 -9.56 16.30 -6.46
N GLN A 28 -9.52 15.21 -7.21
CA GLN A 28 -9.24 13.87 -6.69
C GLN A 28 -7.86 13.79 -6.02
N ALA A 29 -6.84 14.41 -6.59
CA ALA A 29 -5.52 14.48 -5.95
C ALA A 29 -5.52 15.17 -4.58
N ARG A 30 -6.41 16.16 -4.36
CA ARG A 30 -6.58 16.81 -3.05
C ARG A 30 -7.34 15.92 -2.08
N LEU A 31 -8.36 15.21 -2.54
CA LEU A 31 -9.10 14.24 -1.72
C LEU A 31 -8.18 13.08 -1.30
N LEU A 32 -7.36 12.55 -2.22
CA LEU A 32 -6.31 11.58 -1.95
C LEU A 32 -5.32 12.09 -0.89
N THR A 33 -4.88 13.34 -1.03
CA THR A 33 -4.00 13.98 -0.05
C THR A 33 -4.66 14.03 1.33
N LEU A 34 -5.92 14.46 1.39
CA LEU A 34 -6.64 14.62 2.64
C LEU A 34 -6.86 13.27 3.33
N ASP A 35 -7.34 12.27 2.58
CA ASP A 35 -7.56 10.91 3.06
C ASP A 35 -6.27 10.30 3.64
N THR A 36 -5.18 10.37 2.87
CA THR A 36 -3.88 9.80 3.23
C THR A 36 -3.33 10.44 4.51
N LEU A 37 -3.41 11.76 4.62
CA LEU A 37 -2.93 12.48 5.81
C LEU A 37 -3.79 12.14 7.05
N GLY A 38 -5.09 11.95 6.87
CA GLY A 38 -5.98 11.43 7.92
C GLY A 38 -5.50 10.06 8.42
N CYS A 39 -5.26 9.12 7.51
CA CYS A 39 -4.76 7.79 7.84
C CYS A 39 -3.41 7.84 8.59
N ALA A 40 -2.46 8.66 8.11
CA ALA A 40 -1.16 8.81 8.77
C ALA A 40 -1.28 9.41 10.18
N LEU A 41 -2.14 10.41 10.37
CA LEU A 41 -2.40 11.03 11.68
C LEU A 41 -3.01 10.03 12.66
N ALA A 42 -4.04 9.29 12.22
CA ALA A 42 -4.67 8.28 13.05
C ALA A 42 -3.69 7.16 13.45
N ALA A 43 -2.77 6.81 12.55
CA ALA A 43 -1.74 5.79 12.81
C ALA A 43 -0.70 6.24 13.84
N ALA A 44 -0.47 7.55 14.01
CA ALA A 44 0.65 8.10 14.80
C ALA A 44 0.64 7.73 16.30
N ARG A 45 -0.47 7.18 16.80
CA ARG A 45 -0.66 6.73 18.20
C ARG A 45 -0.35 5.24 18.45
N TYR A 46 -0.11 4.46 17.41
CA TYR A 46 0.17 3.02 17.53
C TYR A 46 1.67 2.73 17.71
N ASP A 47 2.00 1.58 18.31
CA ASP A 47 3.39 1.22 18.65
C ASP A 47 4.30 1.08 17.43
N PHE A 48 3.80 0.57 16.30
CA PHE A 48 4.56 0.49 15.06
C PHE A 48 5.02 1.88 14.56
N SER A 49 4.22 2.92 14.84
CA SER A 49 4.52 4.29 14.46
C SER A 49 5.68 4.86 15.27
N ARG A 50 5.80 4.47 16.55
CA ARG A 50 6.99 4.78 17.34
C ARG A 50 8.23 4.11 16.74
N ALA A 51 8.17 2.82 16.46
CA ALA A 51 9.31 2.05 15.95
C ALA A 51 9.89 2.63 14.65
N VAL A 52 9.03 2.97 13.68
CA VAL A 52 9.51 3.56 12.41
C VAL A 52 10.01 4.99 12.56
N ARG A 53 9.42 5.81 13.45
CA ARG A 53 9.92 7.17 13.72
C ARG A 53 11.29 7.16 14.37
N GLU A 54 11.48 6.34 15.42
CA GLU A 54 12.80 6.19 16.05
C GLU A 54 13.85 5.68 15.07
N THR A 55 13.47 4.79 14.16
CA THR A 55 14.35 4.33 13.07
C THR A 55 14.72 5.48 12.14
N ALA A 56 13.75 6.26 11.68
CA ALA A 56 13.99 7.41 10.80
C ALA A 56 14.89 8.47 11.45
N GLU A 57 14.73 8.70 12.76
CA GLU A 57 15.61 9.60 13.53
C GLU A 57 17.03 9.04 13.65
N ARG A 58 17.18 7.74 13.92
CA ARG A 58 18.49 7.07 14.04
C ARG A 58 19.26 6.97 12.74
N LEU A 59 18.57 6.81 11.60
CA LEU A 59 19.19 6.86 10.28
C LEU A 59 19.81 8.25 9.98
N GLY A 60 19.40 9.29 10.72
CA GLY A 60 20.01 10.61 10.69
C GLY A 60 19.79 11.38 9.38
N GLY A 61 20.78 12.20 9.03
CA GLY A 61 20.74 13.09 7.86
C GLY A 61 20.33 14.53 8.20
N PRO A 62 20.31 15.43 7.19
CA PRO A 62 19.95 16.83 7.39
C PRO A 62 18.48 16.96 7.86
N PRO A 63 18.14 17.97 8.68
CA PRO A 63 16.79 18.15 9.21
C PRO A 63 15.87 18.81 8.17
N GLU A 64 15.57 18.11 7.08
CA GLU A 64 14.87 18.63 5.88
C GLU A 64 13.35 18.59 6.01
N SER A 65 12.81 17.52 6.60
CA SER A 65 11.38 17.19 6.52
C SER A 65 10.82 16.65 7.83
N GLY A 66 9.56 16.97 8.12
CA GLY A 66 8.92 16.59 9.39
C GLY A 66 8.40 15.15 9.44
N LEU A 67 8.38 14.60 10.65
CA LEU A 67 7.72 13.33 10.97
C LEU A 67 6.29 13.56 11.47
N VAL A 68 5.33 12.81 10.96
CA VAL A 68 3.94 12.88 11.43
C VAL A 68 3.89 12.49 12.91
N GLY A 69 3.35 13.42 13.68
CA GLY A 69 3.26 13.31 15.13
C GLY A 69 4.56 13.35 15.92
N SER A 70 5.63 13.89 15.35
CA SER A 70 6.85 14.26 16.07
C SER A 70 7.29 15.68 15.69
N LYS A 71 7.99 16.36 16.62
CA LYS A 71 8.60 17.67 16.36
C LYS A 71 9.94 17.55 15.63
N THR A 72 10.49 16.34 15.54
CA THR A 72 11.77 16.07 14.88
C THR A 72 11.66 16.25 13.37
N ARG A 73 12.74 16.79 12.78
CA ARG A 73 12.95 16.80 11.33
C ARG A 73 14.12 15.90 10.99
N VAL A 74 13.99 15.16 9.90
CA VAL A 74 14.99 14.21 9.38
C VAL A 74 15.17 14.44 7.88
N SER A 75 16.04 13.68 7.22
CA SER A 75 16.18 13.75 5.76
C SER A 75 14.85 13.44 5.05
N ALA A 76 14.66 13.98 3.84
CA ALA A 76 13.42 13.75 3.08
C ALA A 76 13.13 12.25 2.88
N ALA A 77 14.16 11.43 2.63
CA ALA A 77 14.01 9.98 2.45
C ALA A 77 13.56 9.28 3.73
N ASN A 78 14.05 9.71 4.91
CA ASN A 78 13.67 9.14 6.20
C ASN A 78 12.28 9.61 6.65
N ALA A 79 11.90 10.85 6.32
CA ALA A 79 10.54 11.33 6.53
C ALA A 79 9.52 10.60 5.66
N ALA A 80 9.86 10.34 4.39
CA ALA A 80 9.05 9.53 3.48
C ALA A 80 8.86 8.11 4.03
N LEU A 81 9.94 7.46 4.49
CA LEU A 81 9.90 6.14 5.13
C LEU A 81 8.87 6.05 6.26
N ALA A 82 8.98 6.94 7.24
CA ALA A 82 8.12 6.93 8.41
C ALA A 82 6.69 7.31 8.05
N ASN A 83 6.48 8.42 7.34
CA ASN A 83 5.14 8.96 7.09
C ASN A 83 4.33 8.04 6.16
N SER A 84 4.96 7.39 5.18
CA SER A 84 4.30 6.39 4.32
C SER A 84 3.98 5.10 5.08
N THR A 85 4.84 4.68 6.02
CA THR A 85 4.52 3.55 6.91
C THR A 85 3.30 3.83 7.77
N LEU A 86 3.17 5.07 8.28
CA LEU A 86 2.00 5.52 9.03
C LEU A 86 0.75 5.57 8.15
N ALA A 87 0.85 6.15 6.95
CA ALA A 87 -0.26 6.27 6.01
C ALA A 87 -0.89 4.92 5.65
N HIS A 88 -0.07 3.88 5.45
CA HIS A 88 -0.52 2.52 5.17
C HIS A 88 -0.84 1.71 6.45
N GLY A 89 -0.52 2.26 7.62
CA GLY A 89 -0.46 1.55 8.90
C GLY A 89 -1.79 0.93 9.37
N LEU A 90 -2.91 1.45 8.87
CA LEU A 90 -4.26 1.07 9.30
C LEU A 90 -5.05 0.33 8.22
N ASP A 91 -4.47 0.08 7.04
CA ASP A 91 -5.15 -0.52 5.88
C ASP A 91 -6.43 0.22 5.49
N PHE A 92 -6.44 1.55 5.71
CA PHE A 92 -7.58 2.45 5.56
C PHE A 92 -7.37 3.47 4.42
N ASP A 93 -6.21 3.42 3.78
CA ASP A 93 -5.81 4.19 2.61
C ASP A 93 -6.46 3.67 1.33
N ASP A 94 -6.33 4.46 0.25
CA ASP A 94 -6.88 4.21 -1.08
C ASP A 94 -6.39 2.89 -1.70
N THR A 95 -7.05 2.45 -2.76
CA THR A 95 -6.60 1.30 -3.57
C THR A 95 -6.98 1.50 -5.03
N ARG A 96 -6.05 1.24 -5.97
CA ARG A 96 -6.39 0.95 -7.37
C ARG A 96 -6.62 -0.56 -7.49
N GLU A 97 -7.87 -0.99 -7.49
CA GLU A 97 -8.22 -2.42 -7.28
C GLU A 97 -7.58 -3.36 -8.30
N ASP A 98 -7.61 -3.06 -9.61
CA ASP A 98 -7.06 -3.95 -10.64
C ASP A 98 -5.54 -4.14 -10.54
N ALA A 99 -4.84 -3.08 -10.14
CA ALA A 99 -3.39 -3.11 -9.91
C ALA A 99 -3.02 -3.61 -8.51
N ILE A 100 -3.98 -3.58 -7.58
CA ILE A 100 -3.84 -3.90 -6.16
C ILE A 100 -2.71 -3.09 -5.52
N VAL A 101 -2.68 -1.78 -5.82
CA VAL A 101 -1.70 -0.82 -5.29
C VAL A 101 -2.37 0.25 -4.44
N HIS A 102 -1.71 0.63 -3.34
CA HIS A 102 -2.12 1.71 -2.45
C HIS A 102 -1.32 2.98 -2.77
N THR A 103 -1.89 3.89 -3.55
CA THR A 103 -1.08 4.94 -4.19
C THR A 103 -0.83 6.13 -3.28
N GLY A 104 -1.85 6.56 -2.53
CA GLY A 104 -1.78 7.69 -1.63
C GLY A 104 -0.73 7.47 -0.55
N SER A 105 -0.71 6.30 0.08
CA SER A 105 0.21 6.00 1.17
C SER A 105 1.68 6.01 0.78
N VAL A 106 2.02 5.83 -0.50
CA VAL A 106 3.39 6.01 -1.01
C VAL A 106 3.59 7.45 -1.50
N VAL A 107 2.78 7.88 -2.45
CA VAL A 107 3.07 9.07 -3.26
C VAL A 107 2.83 10.37 -2.50
N VAL A 108 1.80 10.44 -1.65
CA VAL A 108 1.48 11.67 -0.91
C VAL A 108 2.57 11.97 0.13
N PRO A 109 2.98 11.05 1.02
CA PRO A 109 4.04 11.35 1.98
C PRO A 109 5.40 11.57 1.33
N THR A 110 5.73 10.85 0.24
CA THR A 110 6.93 11.16 -0.56
C THR A 110 6.89 12.59 -1.10
N SER A 111 5.78 13.00 -1.69
CA SER A 111 5.62 14.34 -2.25
C SER A 111 5.75 15.42 -1.18
N PHE A 112 5.13 15.21 -0.01
CA PHE A 112 5.22 16.15 1.11
C PHE A 112 6.65 16.23 1.69
N ALA A 113 7.30 15.08 1.90
CA ALA A 113 8.65 15.04 2.42
C ALA A 113 9.64 15.75 1.49
N VAL A 114 9.63 15.45 0.19
CA VAL A 114 10.55 16.07 -0.76
C VAL A 114 10.18 17.54 -1.01
N ALA A 115 8.88 17.88 -1.09
CA ALA A 115 8.45 19.27 -1.25
C ALA A 115 8.89 20.16 -0.09
N GLU A 116 8.85 19.65 1.15
CA GLU A 116 9.37 20.37 2.31
C GLU A 116 10.88 20.60 2.20
N ALA A 117 11.64 19.58 1.83
CA ALA A 117 13.09 19.64 1.70
C ALA A 117 13.54 20.67 0.65
N VAL A 118 12.85 20.74 -0.49
CA VAL A 118 13.19 21.66 -1.59
C VAL A 118 12.37 22.96 -1.57
N SER A 119 11.59 23.20 -0.49
CA SER A 119 10.71 24.37 -0.35
C SER A 119 9.75 24.59 -1.53
N ALA A 120 9.17 23.50 -2.06
CA ALA A 120 8.26 23.54 -3.19
C ALA A 120 6.89 24.15 -2.85
N SER A 121 6.22 24.68 -3.88
CA SER A 121 4.85 25.18 -3.78
C SER A 121 3.84 24.04 -3.66
N GLY A 122 2.63 24.33 -3.14
CA GLY A 122 1.55 23.34 -3.12
C GLY A 122 1.11 22.90 -4.52
N ARG A 123 1.23 23.79 -5.52
CA ARG A 123 1.03 23.45 -6.94
C ARG A 123 2.02 22.38 -7.42
N THR A 124 3.32 22.56 -7.15
CA THR A 124 4.36 21.59 -7.57
C THR A 124 4.21 20.27 -6.83
N ALA A 125 3.82 20.29 -5.55
CA ALA A 125 3.51 19.08 -4.80
C ALA A 125 2.31 18.33 -5.42
N LEU A 126 1.27 19.04 -5.85
CA LEU A 126 0.11 18.42 -6.50
C LEU A 126 0.48 17.81 -7.86
N GLU A 127 1.34 18.45 -8.64
CA GLU A 127 1.91 17.87 -9.87
C GLU A 127 2.68 16.57 -9.57
N ALA A 128 3.48 16.56 -8.51
CA ALA A 128 4.23 15.37 -8.10
C ALA A 128 3.30 14.23 -7.64
N ILE A 129 2.21 14.55 -6.95
CA ILE A 129 1.21 13.56 -6.54
C ILE A 129 0.53 12.94 -7.76
N VAL A 130 0.02 13.75 -8.69
CA VAL A 130 -0.61 13.26 -9.92
C VAL A 130 0.37 12.40 -10.73
N ALA A 131 1.60 12.87 -10.91
CA ALA A 131 2.62 12.13 -11.64
C ALA A 131 2.98 10.79 -10.98
N GLY A 132 3.15 10.78 -9.66
CA GLY A 132 3.52 9.58 -8.90
C GLY A 132 2.40 8.53 -8.88
N VAL A 133 1.15 8.95 -8.68
CA VAL A 133 -0.02 8.06 -8.75
C VAL A 133 -0.09 7.41 -10.12
N GLU A 134 0.06 8.21 -11.17
CA GLU A 134 -0.06 7.70 -12.53
C GLU A 134 1.04 6.68 -12.84
N VAL A 135 2.30 6.98 -12.56
CA VAL A 135 3.40 6.03 -12.75
C VAL A 135 3.17 4.74 -11.94
N MET A 136 2.77 4.85 -10.67
CA MET A 136 2.53 3.69 -9.80
C MET A 136 1.41 2.80 -10.33
N CYS A 137 0.27 3.39 -10.73
CA CYS A 137 -0.85 2.66 -11.32
C CYS A 137 -0.44 1.98 -12.62
N ARG A 138 0.19 2.68 -13.56
CA ARG A 138 0.57 2.09 -14.87
C ARG A 138 1.55 0.94 -14.72
N VAL A 139 2.49 1.02 -13.78
CA VAL A 139 3.42 -0.08 -13.47
C VAL A 139 2.69 -1.29 -12.89
N GLY A 140 1.72 -1.08 -11.99
CA GLY A 140 0.89 -2.16 -11.43
C GLY A 140 -0.04 -2.80 -12.47
N LEU A 141 -0.72 -1.97 -13.27
CA LEU A 141 -1.71 -2.38 -14.26
C LEU A 141 -1.13 -3.18 -15.43
N ALA A 142 0.19 -3.09 -15.67
CA ALA A 142 0.85 -3.86 -16.73
C ALA A 142 0.77 -5.38 -16.49
N VAL A 143 0.64 -5.81 -15.23
CA VAL A 143 0.67 -7.22 -14.82
C VAL A 143 -0.34 -7.50 -13.68
N PRO A 144 -1.65 -7.25 -13.90
CA PRO A 144 -2.66 -7.31 -12.85
C PRO A 144 -2.67 -8.68 -12.16
N GLY A 145 -2.65 -8.70 -10.82
CA GLY A 145 -2.62 -9.91 -10.00
C GLY A 145 -1.31 -10.73 -10.01
N ARG A 146 -0.44 -10.56 -11.02
CA ARG A 146 0.74 -11.44 -11.22
C ARG A 146 1.84 -11.27 -10.18
N PHE A 147 2.00 -10.08 -9.59
CA PHE A 147 2.93 -9.89 -8.47
C PHE A 147 2.53 -10.71 -7.24
N HIS A 148 1.23 -10.71 -6.89
CA HIS A 148 0.70 -11.50 -5.79
C HIS A 148 0.83 -13.00 -6.06
N ALA A 149 0.61 -13.43 -7.31
CA ALA A 149 0.82 -14.81 -7.72
C ALA A 149 2.28 -15.29 -7.52
N ARG A 150 3.23 -14.35 -7.39
CA ARG A 150 4.63 -14.60 -7.05
C ARG A 150 5.01 -14.18 -5.63
N HIS A 151 4.02 -14.02 -4.74
CA HIS A 151 4.17 -13.68 -3.32
C HIS A 151 4.73 -12.29 -3.03
N TYR A 152 4.71 -11.38 -4.01
CA TYR A 152 5.08 -9.98 -3.80
C TYR A 152 3.88 -9.11 -3.51
N HIS A 153 4.09 -8.07 -2.71
CA HIS A 153 3.13 -7.01 -2.48
C HIS A 153 3.29 -5.90 -3.55
N PRO A 154 2.31 -5.67 -4.45
CA PRO A 154 2.44 -4.73 -5.56
C PRO A 154 2.77 -3.31 -5.12
N THR A 155 2.19 -2.82 -4.03
CA THR A 155 2.48 -1.50 -3.45
C THR A 155 3.97 -1.33 -3.14
N ALA A 156 4.62 -2.38 -2.63
CA ALA A 156 6.05 -2.36 -2.30
C ALA A 156 6.93 -2.27 -3.55
N LEU A 157 6.47 -2.88 -4.65
CA LEU A 157 7.21 -2.91 -5.91
C LEU A 157 6.93 -1.66 -6.76
N ALA A 158 5.69 -1.50 -7.24
CA ALA A 158 5.28 -0.38 -8.09
C ALA A 158 5.41 0.98 -7.38
N GLY A 159 5.27 1.00 -6.05
CA GLY A 159 5.43 2.20 -5.26
C GLY A 159 6.81 2.83 -5.36
N THR A 160 7.88 2.05 -5.58
CA THR A 160 9.24 2.63 -5.76
C THR A 160 9.30 3.55 -6.97
N PHE A 161 8.66 3.16 -8.08
CA PHE A 161 8.58 3.95 -9.31
C PHE A 161 7.68 5.19 -9.11
N GLY A 162 6.53 5.03 -8.45
CA GLY A 162 5.67 6.18 -8.09
C GLY A 162 6.36 7.21 -7.21
N ALA A 163 7.10 6.76 -6.21
CA ALA A 163 7.89 7.60 -5.33
C ALA A 163 9.04 8.30 -6.09
N ALA A 164 9.75 7.59 -6.97
CA ALA A 164 10.81 8.18 -7.80
C ALA A 164 10.26 9.20 -8.80
N ALA A 165 9.05 8.99 -9.35
CA ALA A 165 8.37 9.96 -10.18
C ALA A 165 8.04 11.25 -9.41
N ALA A 166 7.46 11.12 -8.22
CA ALA A 166 7.15 12.26 -7.35
C ALA A 166 8.41 13.01 -6.90
N ALA A 167 9.42 12.29 -6.41
CA ALA A 167 10.69 12.87 -5.99
C ALA A 167 11.43 13.52 -7.17
N GLY A 168 11.46 12.86 -8.33
CA GLY A 168 12.08 13.36 -9.55
C GLY A 168 11.43 14.64 -10.07
N LYS A 169 10.10 14.72 -9.98
CA LYS A 169 9.34 15.94 -10.30
C LYS A 169 9.74 17.11 -9.41
N LEU A 170 9.84 16.87 -8.10
CA LEU A 170 10.16 17.90 -7.11
C LEU A 170 11.62 18.34 -7.15
N HIS A 171 12.56 17.41 -7.37
CA HIS A 171 13.97 17.69 -7.59
C HIS A 171 14.28 18.24 -8.99
N ARG A 172 13.27 18.38 -9.86
CA ARG A 172 13.38 18.87 -11.24
C ARG A 172 14.40 18.08 -12.08
N LEU A 173 14.36 16.75 -11.95
CA LEU A 173 15.22 15.88 -12.75
C LEU A 173 14.93 16.05 -14.24
N THR A 174 15.97 15.90 -15.06
CA THR A 174 15.82 15.77 -16.51
C THR A 174 15.19 14.43 -16.86
N GLU A 175 14.70 14.30 -18.10
CA GLU A 175 14.19 13.02 -18.62
C GLU A 175 15.22 11.89 -18.45
N ASP A 176 16.49 12.13 -18.81
CA ASP A 176 17.57 11.14 -18.65
C ASP A 176 17.82 10.74 -17.20
N GLN A 177 17.80 11.72 -16.28
CA GLN A 177 17.96 11.43 -14.85
C GLN A 177 16.78 10.61 -14.33
N LEU A 178 15.55 10.93 -14.72
CA LEU A 178 14.38 10.18 -14.27
C LEU A 178 14.32 8.75 -14.85
N VAL A 179 14.77 8.56 -16.10
CA VAL A 179 14.95 7.20 -16.67
C VAL A 179 15.95 6.39 -15.84
N ARG A 180 17.09 6.99 -15.47
CA ARG A 180 18.08 6.33 -14.59
C ARG A 180 17.49 6.03 -13.21
N ALA A 181 16.71 6.94 -12.64
CA ALA A 181 16.04 6.74 -11.37
C ALA A 181 15.09 5.54 -11.41
N PHE A 182 14.26 5.42 -12.46
CA PHE A 182 13.44 4.22 -12.67
C PHE A 182 14.28 2.96 -12.84
N GLY A 183 15.40 3.06 -13.57
CA GLY A 183 16.38 1.97 -13.68
C GLY A 183 16.88 1.47 -12.34
N ILE A 184 17.20 2.39 -11.42
CA ILE A 184 17.65 2.07 -10.06
C ILE A 184 16.50 1.45 -9.23
N CYS A 185 15.27 1.95 -9.38
CA CYS A 185 14.10 1.42 -8.67
C CYS A 185 13.89 -0.08 -8.92
N GLY A 186 14.13 -0.56 -10.15
CA GLY A 186 14.00 -1.99 -10.47
C GLY A 186 14.84 -2.91 -9.58
N SER A 187 15.97 -2.44 -9.04
CA SER A 187 16.82 -3.18 -8.10
C SER A 187 16.53 -2.90 -6.63
N GLN A 188 15.70 -1.90 -6.31
CA GLN A 188 15.32 -1.53 -4.94
C GLN A 188 13.90 -1.94 -4.56
N ALA A 189 13.06 -2.24 -5.55
CA ALA A 189 11.71 -2.77 -5.38
C ALA A 189 11.73 -4.09 -4.61
N ALA A 190 11.12 -4.09 -3.42
CA ALA A 190 11.10 -5.25 -2.52
C ALA A 190 9.87 -5.23 -1.61
N GLY A 191 9.35 -6.43 -1.29
CA GLY A 191 8.28 -6.63 -0.31
C GLY A 191 7.49 -7.91 -0.59
N ILE A 192 7.63 -8.90 0.28
CA ILE A 192 6.93 -10.19 0.20
C ILE A 192 5.76 -10.25 1.18
N ILE A 193 4.78 -11.11 0.91
CA ILE A 193 3.55 -11.20 1.70
C ILE A 193 3.62 -12.12 2.93
N GLU A 194 4.83 -12.52 3.36
CA GLU A 194 5.05 -13.45 4.49
C GLU A 194 4.44 -12.97 5.82
N TYR A 195 4.21 -11.66 5.98
CA TYR A 195 3.50 -11.10 7.13
C TYR A 195 2.08 -11.67 7.31
N LEU A 196 1.51 -12.33 6.30
CA LEU A 196 0.24 -13.02 6.39
C LEU A 196 0.29 -14.25 7.30
N ALA A 197 1.47 -14.85 7.52
CA ALA A 197 1.64 -16.04 8.34
C ALA A 197 1.39 -15.77 9.84
N ASP A 198 1.76 -14.58 10.34
CA ASP A 198 1.74 -14.27 11.77
C ASP A 198 1.10 -12.92 12.13
N GLY A 199 0.70 -12.12 11.12
CA GLY A 199 0.12 -10.80 11.32
C GLY A 199 1.15 -9.71 11.65
N SER A 200 2.43 -9.95 11.37
CA SER A 200 3.53 -9.00 11.56
C SER A 200 3.25 -7.62 10.93
N TRP A 201 3.86 -6.58 11.52
CA TRP A 201 3.65 -5.20 11.06
C TRP A 201 4.22 -4.89 9.68
N THR A 202 4.99 -5.81 9.09
CA THR A 202 5.79 -5.63 7.87
C THR A 202 5.00 -5.12 6.66
N LYS A 203 3.72 -5.49 6.48
CA LYS A 203 2.88 -4.92 5.41
C LYS A 203 2.92 -3.39 5.40
N ARG A 204 2.86 -2.78 6.58
CA ARG A 204 2.82 -1.32 6.77
C ARG A 204 4.11 -0.67 6.28
N LEU A 205 5.24 -1.32 6.51
CA LEU A 205 6.57 -0.87 6.08
C LEU A 205 6.69 -0.84 4.56
N HIS A 206 5.96 -1.66 3.81
CA HIS A 206 6.10 -1.74 2.36
C HIS A 206 5.91 -0.40 1.64
N ALA A 207 4.90 0.39 2.03
CA ALA A 207 4.71 1.74 1.48
C ALA A 207 5.86 2.68 1.89
N GLY A 208 6.30 2.59 3.14
CA GLY A 208 7.45 3.33 3.68
C GLY A 208 8.75 3.06 2.93
N TRP A 209 9.10 1.78 2.76
CA TRP A 209 10.32 1.38 2.07
C TRP A 209 10.28 1.77 0.60
N ALA A 210 9.13 1.60 -0.07
CA ALA A 210 8.95 2.07 -1.44
C ALA A 210 9.17 3.58 -1.58
N ALA A 211 8.58 4.36 -0.66
CA ALA A 211 8.75 5.81 -0.57
C ALA A 211 10.22 6.22 -0.35
N HIS A 212 10.90 5.57 0.59
CA HIS A 212 12.32 5.78 0.87
C HIS A 212 13.20 5.49 -0.34
N ALA A 213 13.05 4.30 -0.92
CA ALA A 213 13.84 3.84 -2.06
C ALA A 213 13.66 4.77 -3.27
N GLY A 214 12.43 5.18 -3.59
CA GLY A 214 12.18 6.11 -4.71
C GLY A 214 12.86 7.47 -4.53
N VAL A 215 12.90 8.02 -3.31
CA VAL A 215 13.63 9.27 -3.03
C VAL A 215 15.13 9.06 -3.20
N VAL A 216 15.69 7.97 -2.66
CA VAL A 216 17.11 7.64 -2.82
C VAL A 216 17.48 7.42 -4.28
N ALA A 217 16.65 6.73 -5.06
CA ALA A 217 16.86 6.51 -6.49
C ALA A 217 16.90 7.82 -7.28
N ALA A 218 16.00 8.77 -6.96
CA ALA A 218 16.00 10.10 -7.55
C ALA A 218 17.30 10.87 -7.24
N LEU A 219 17.77 10.84 -5.98
CA LEU A 219 19.01 11.49 -5.57
C LEU A 219 20.27 10.85 -6.19
N LEU A 220 20.30 9.51 -6.27
CA LEU A 220 21.37 8.78 -6.96
C LEU A 220 21.45 9.18 -8.43
N ALA A 221 20.32 9.18 -9.14
CA ALA A 221 20.27 9.57 -10.54
C ALA A 221 20.62 11.05 -10.75
N GLN A 222 20.17 11.94 -9.85
CA GLN A 222 20.54 13.35 -9.85
C GLN A 222 22.07 13.52 -9.77
N SER A 223 22.71 12.70 -8.94
CA SER A 223 24.16 12.68 -8.70
C SER A 223 24.95 11.94 -9.80
N GLY A 224 24.28 11.46 -10.85
CA GLY A 224 24.92 10.83 -12.01
C GLY A 224 25.03 9.31 -11.94
N PHE A 225 24.47 8.65 -10.92
CA PHE A 225 24.35 7.19 -10.91
C PHE A 225 23.47 6.72 -12.08
N THR A 226 23.84 5.62 -12.71
CA THR A 226 23.15 5.09 -13.89
C THR A 226 22.21 3.94 -13.53
N GLY A 227 21.14 3.77 -14.30
CA GLY A 227 20.21 2.66 -14.22
C GLY A 227 19.81 2.20 -15.62
N PRO A 228 19.42 0.93 -15.81
CA PRO A 228 19.04 0.40 -17.11
C PRO A 228 17.77 1.08 -17.62
N GLU A 229 17.79 1.57 -18.87
CA GLU A 229 16.62 2.22 -19.48
C GLU A 229 15.47 1.23 -19.72
N SER A 230 15.77 -0.01 -20.09
CA SER A 230 14.80 -1.08 -20.34
C SER A 230 14.36 -1.80 -19.05
N VAL A 231 14.43 -1.14 -17.90
CA VAL A 231 14.21 -1.77 -16.58
C VAL A 231 12.86 -2.46 -16.45
N LEU A 232 11.80 -1.98 -17.11
CA LEU A 232 10.46 -2.56 -16.98
C LEU A 232 10.31 -3.78 -17.89
N GLU A 233 10.60 -3.62 -19.18
CA GLU A 233 10.29 -4.55 -20.26
C GLU A 233 11.46 -5.41 -20.74
N GLY A 234 12.68 -5.16 -20.27
CA GLY A 234 13.90 -5.80 -20.75
C GLY A 234 14.01 -7.30 -20.45
N GLU A 235 15.04 -7.94 -21.02
CA GLU A 235 15.27 -9.39 -20.88
C GLU A 235 15.40 -9.86 -19.43
N HIS A 236 16.08 -9.07 -18.59
CA HIS A 236 16.17 -9.24 -17.14
C HIS A 236 15.35 -8.18 -16.40
N GLY A 237 14.31 -7.67 -17.06
CA GLY A 237 13.50 -6.56 -16.58
C GLY A 237 12.60 -6.95 -15.40
N PHE A 238 12.09 -5.91 -14.76
CA PHE A 238 11.23 -5.93 -13.57
C PHE A 238 10.02 -6.85 -13.74
N TYR A 239 9.28 -6.77 -14.85
CA TYR A 239 8.13 -7.65 -15.04
C TYR A 239 8.53 -9.12 -15.19
N ARG A 240 9.66 -9.40 -15.85
CA ARG A 240 10.16 -10.79 -15.95
C ARG A 240 10.55 -11.34 -14.58
N ALA A 241 11.24 -10.56 -13.77
CA ALA A 241 11.69 -10.98 -12.45
C ALA A 241 10.54 -11.18 -11.45
N PHE A 242 9.60 -10.23 -11.40
CA PHE A 242 8.59 -10.18 -10.33
C PHE A 242 7.21 -10.70 -10.74
N ALA A 243 6.93 -10.86 -12.03
CA ALA A 243 5.61 -11.25 -12.54
C ALA A 243 5.65 -12.37 -13.60
N ASP A 244 6.81 -12.96 -13.88
CA ASP A 244 7.02 -13.94 -14.97
C ASP A 244 6.72 -13.36 -16.37
N GLY A 245 6.97 -12.06 -16.54
CA GLY A 245 6.81 -11.32 -17.78
C GLY A 245 5.59 -10.40 -17.78
N HIS A 246 5.33 -9.80 -18.93
CA HIS A 246 4.22 -8.89 -19.19
C HIS A 246 3.69 -9.11 -20.60
N GLU A 247 2.52 -8.57 -20.90
CA GLU A 247 1.99 -8.51 -22.26
C GLU A 247 2.41 -7.18 -22.92
N PRO A 248 3.21 -7.20 -24.01
CA PRO A 248 3.72 -5.97 -24.62
C PRO A 248 2.62 -5.02 -25.10
N ALA A 249 1.54 -5.55 -25.69
CA ALA A 249 0.42 -4.75 -26.18
C ALA A 249 -0.30 -4.00 -25.04
N ARG A 250 -0.51 -4.67 -23.91
CA ARG A 250 -1.12 -4.07 -22.71
C ARG A 250 -0.25 -2.95 -22.15
N LEU A 251 1.07 -3.17 -22.04
CA LEU A 251 1.99 -2.13 -21.59
C LEU A 251 1.99 -0.93 -22.54
N ASP A 252 1.98 -1.18 -23.86
CA ASP A 252 1.95 -0.12 -24.85
C ASP A 252 0.67 0.74 -24.76
N GLU A 253 -0.49 0.11 -24.59
CA GLU A 253 -1.80 0.75 -24.40
C GLU A 253 -1.86 1.63 -23.14
N LEU A 254 -1.41 1.08 -22.01
CA LEU A 254 -1.33 1.81 -20.74
C LEU A 254 -0.46 3.07 -20.87
N LEU A 255 0.66 2.95 -21.58
CA LEU A 255 1.57 4.08 -21.78
C LEU A 255 1.12 5.03 -22.90
N ALA A 256 0.24 4.61 -23.81
CA ALA A 256 -0.28 5.44 -24.90
C ALA A 256 -1.34 6.42 -24.40
N SER A 257 -2.01 6.09 -23.30
CA SER A 257 -3.07 6.91 -22.71
C SER A 257 -2.58 7.90 -21.62
N LEU A 258 -1.26 7.98 -21.38
CA LEU A 258 -0.67 8.92 -20.43
C LEU A 258 -1.05 10.38 -20.75
N GLY A 259 -1.60 11.08 -19.76
CA GLY A 259 -2.05 12.46 -19.90
C GLY A 259 -3.44 12.63 -20.56
N ALA A 260 -4.06 11.54 -21.00
CA ALA A 260 -5.41 11.53 -21.58
C ALA A 260 -6.41 10.78 -20.69
N VAL A 261 -6.02 9.59 -20.20
CA VAL A 261 -6.75 8.81 -19.19
C VAL A 261 -5.98 8.91 -17.88
N TRP A 262 -6.68 9.13 -16.77
CA TRP A 262 -6.07 9.38 -15.47
C TRP A 262 -6.48 8.31 -14.46
N GLU A 263 -5.51 7.56 -13.94
CA GLU A 263 -5.79 6.44 -13.02
C GLU A 263 -6.22 6.92 -11.64
N ILE A 264 -5.95 8.19 -11.28
CA ILE A 264 -6.37 8.74 -9.98
C ILE A 264 -7.90 8.79 -9.83
N GLU A 265 -8.65 8.87 -10.94
CA GLU A 265 -10.11 8.84 -10.94
C GLU A 265 -10.67 7.43 -10.75
N GLN A 266 -9.80 6.41 -10.86
CA GLN A 266 -10.12 4.99 -10.69
C GLN A 266 -9.72 4.46 -9.31
N LEU A 267 -9.32 5.35 -8.38
CA LEU A 267 -8.98 4.96 -7.02
C LEU A 267 -10.25 4.73 -6.19
N THR A 268 -10.20 3.70 -5.35
CA THR A 268 -11.20 3.39 -4.34
C THR A 268 -10.77 3.96 -3.00
N PHE A 269 -11.53 4.91 -2.48
CA PHE A 269 -11.38 5.40 -1.10
C PHE A 269 -12.10 4.48 -0.12
N LYS A 270 -11.42 3.97 0.90
CA LYS A 270 -12.05 3.02 1.82
C LYS A 270 -12.95 3.76 2.85
N PRO A 271 -14.26 3.49 2.93
CA PRO A 271 -15.11 3.97 4.02
C PRO A 271 -14.83 3.28 5.37
N TYR A 272 -14.32 2.03 5.35
CA TYR A 272 -14.00 1.26 6.55
C TYR A 272 -12.51 0.86 6.60
N PRO A 273 -11.87 0.76 7.79
CA PRO A 273 -10.45 0.44 7.92
C PRO A 273 -10.18 -1.07 7.81
N CYS A 274 -10.59 -1.68 6.70
CA CYS A 274 -10.45 -3.10 6.38
C CYS A 274 -10.18 -3.32 4.87
N GLY A 275 -9.98 -4.58 4.45
CA GLY A 275 -9.74 -4.91 3.04
C GLY A 275 -10.97 -4.64 2.15
N SER A 276 -10.75 -4.12 0.94
CA SER A 276 -11.82 -3.72 0.00
C SER A 276 -12.86 -4.81 -0.29
N ILE A 277 -12.44 -6.08 -0.28
CA ILE A 277 -13.30 -7.24 -0.50
C ILE A 277 -14.45 -7.33 0.53
N ALA A 278 -14.23 -6.87 1.77
CA ALA A 278 -15.24 -6.93 2.83
C ALA A 278 -16.26 -5.78 2.77
N GLN A 279 -15.89 -4.65 2.17
CA GLN A 279 -16.65 -3.40 2.28
C GLN A 279 -18.05 -3.42 1.64
N PRO A 280 -18.25 -4.05 0.46
CA PRO A 280 -19.59 -4.24 -0.11
C PRO A 280 -20.56 -4.94 0.86
N TYR A 281 -20.10 -5.97 1.57
CA TYR A 281 -20.94 -6.66 2.57
C TYR A 281 -21.28 -5.76 3.75
N MET A 282 -20.33 -4.93 4.19
CA MET A 282 -20.56 -3.98 5.29
C MET A 282 -21.60 -2.92 4.90
N ASP A 283 -21.55 -2.42 3.66
CA ASP A 283 -22.58 -1.51 3.15
C ASP A 283 -23.95 -2.22 3.06
N CYS A 284 -24.00 -3.48 2.62
CA CYS A 284 -25.23 -4.29 2.64
C CYS A 284 -25.78 -4.45 4.06
N ALA A 285 -24.94 -4.79 5.04
CA ALA A 285 -25.36 -4.92 6.43
C ALA A 285 -25.88 -3.59 7.00
N LEU A 286 -25.26 -2.46 6.64
CA LEU A 286 -25.74 -1.13 7.05
C LEU A 286 -27.12 -0.84 6.44
N ARG A 287 -27.34 -1.18 5.17
CA ARG A 287 -28.65 -1.07 4.52
C ARG A 287 -29.70 -1.98 5.13
N VAL A 288 -29.34 -3.23 5.47
CA VAL A 288 -30.23 -4.14 6.22
C VAL A 288 -30.68 -3.48 7.52
N ARG A 289 -29.74 -2.95 8.30
CA ARG A 289 -30.04 -2.28 9.56
C ARG A 289 -30.95 -1.06 9.36
N ASP A 290 -30.59 -0.16 8.45
CA ASP A 290 -31.20 1.17 8.35
C ASP A 290 -32.52 1.15 7.57
N ARG A 291 -32.58 0.44 6.43
CA ARG A 291 -33.77 0.40 5.56
C ARG A 291 -34.84 -0.53 6.11
N HIS A 292 -34.44 -1.69 6.63
CA HIS A 292 -35.37 -2.70 7.14
C HIS A 292 -35.61 -2.60 8.64
N ARG A 293 -34.93 -1.66 9.32
CA ARG A 293 -35.04 -1.38 10.76
C ARG A 293 -34.82 -2.64 11.62
N VAL A 294 -33.89 -3.49 11.20
CA VAL A 294 -33.56 -4.75 11.89
C VAL A 294 -32.82 -4.44 13.19
N ARG A 295 -33.34 -4.95 14.33
CA ARG A 295 -32.62 -4.91 15.59
C ARG A 295 -31.71 -6.14 15.72
N PRO A 296 -30.49 -6.00 16.27
CA PRO A 296 -29.57 -7.13 16.47
C PRO A 296 -30.19 -8.33 17.20
N ASP A 297 -31.03 -8.08 18.21
CA ASP A 297 -31.68 -9.13 19.02
C ASP A 297 -32.66 -9.99 18.23
N ASP A 298 -33.23 -9.45 17.14
CA ASP A 298 -34.20 -10.12 16.29
C ASP A 298 -33.53 -11.05 15.26
N ILE A 299 -32.21 -10.98 15.11
CA ILE A 299 -31.46 -11.75 14.12
C ILE A 299 -31.26 -13.18 14.60
N VAL A 300 -31.77 -14.14 13.83
CA VAL A 300 -31.55 -15.58 14.07
C VAL A 300 -30.30 -16.06 13.35
N GLU A 301 -30.09 -15.62 12.10
CA GLU A 301 -29.02 -16.10 11.24
C GLU A 301 -28.71 -15.09 10.14
N ILE A 302 -27.44 -15.04 9.72
CA ILE A 302 -26.99 -14.27 8.55
C ILE A 302 -26.22 -15.19 7.62
N ARG A 303 -26.59 -15.19 6.33
CA ARG A 303 -25.88 -15.89 5.26
C ARG A 303 -25.44 -14.91 4.17
N CYS A 304 -24.17 -15.01 3.80
CA CYS A 304 -23.56 -14.17 2.76
C CYS A 304 -23.13 -15.04 1.58
N ARG A 305 -23.35 -14.59 0.35
CA ARG A 305 -22.83 -15.26 -0.85
C ARG A 305 -21.43 -14.75 -1.10
N THR A 306 -20.48 -15.64 -1.40
CA THR A 306 -19.09 -15.28 -1.70
C THR A 306 -18.52 -16.19 -2.78
N ALA A 307 -17.57 -15.68 -3.57
CA ALA A 307 -16.71 -16.50 -4.40
C ALA A 307 -15.72 -17.31 -3.54
N GLU A 308 -15.06 -18.30 -4.13
CA GLU A 308 -14.03 -19.13 -3.48
C GLU A 308 -12.79 -18.31 -3.07
N GLY A 309 -12.34 -17.39 -3.92
CA GLY A 309 -11.12 -16.61 -3.70
C GLY A 309 -11.04 -15.84 -2.37
N PRO A 310 -12.09 -15.12 -1.93
CA PRO A 310 -12.11 -14.44 -0.63
C PRO A 310 -12.14 -15.36 0.61
N VAL A 311 -12.52 -16.63 0.49
CA VAL A 311 -12.81 -17.52 1.63
C VAL A 311 -11.63 -17.65 2.60
N PRO A 312 -10.40 -18.00 2.16
CA PRO A 312 -9.28 -18.17 3.08
C PRO A 312 -8.92 -16.89 3.85
N ARG A 313 -9.25 -15.72 3.29
CA ARG A 313 -8.90 -14.42 3.87
C ARG A 313 -9.96 -13.89 4.82
N LEU A 314 -11.24 -13.97 4.43
CA LEU A 314 -12.34 -13.29 5.13
C LEU A 314 -13.22 -14.20 5.99
N TRP A 315 -13.26 -15.48 5.64
CA TRP A 315 -14.22 -16.44 6.21
C TRP A 315 -13.56 -17.56 6.99
N GLU A 316 -12.41 -18.07 6.55
CA GLU A 316 -11.77 -19.23 7.18
C GLU A 316 -10.46 -18.89 7.91
N PRO A 317 -10.09 -19.61 8.99
CA PRO A 317 -10.93 -20.56 9.73
C PRO A 317 -12.12 -19.88 10.42
N LEU A 318 -13.35 -20.38 10.20
CA LEU A 318 -14.58 -19.67 10.59
C LEU A 318 -14.67 -19.37 12.08
N ALA A 319 -14.23 -20.29 12.93
CA ALA A 319 -14.17 -20.07 14.38
C ALA A 319 -13.27 -18.88 14.76
N ALA A 320 -12.12 -18.73 14.09
CA ALA A 320 -11.22 -17.60 14.31
C ALA A 320 -11.78 -16.29 13.74
N LYS A 321 -12.65 -16.36 12.72
CA LYS A 321 -13.37 -15.19 12.22
C LYS A 321 -14.54 -14.81 13.14
N HIS A 322 -15.26 -15.76 13.73
CA HIS A 322 -16.31 -15.45 14.71
C HIS A 322 -15.76 -14.77 15.96
N ALA A 323 -14.54 -15.12 16.38
CA ALA A 323 -13.86 -14.54 17.53
C ALA A 323 -12.41 -14.13 17.19
N PRO A 324 -12.22 -12.99 16.49
CA PRO A 324 -10.89 -12.54 16.12
C PRO A 324 -10.06 -12.20 17.36
N GLN A 325 -8.78 -12.56 17.34
CA GLN A 325 -7.90 -12.49 18.51
C GLN A 325 -7.59 -11.06 18.99
N ASN A 326 -7.62 -10.09 18.06
CA ASN A 326 -7.27 -8.69 18.29
C ASN A 326 -7.85 -7.78 17.21
N GLY A 327 -7.70 -6.47 17.39
CA GLY A 327 -8.12 -5.41 16.47
C GLY A 327 -7.64 -5.57 15.02
N TYR A 328 -6.43 -6.07 14.81
CA TYR A 328 -5.89 -6.25 13.47
C TYR A 328 -6.51 -7.46 12.77
N ALA A 329 -6.66 -8.59 13.48
CA ALA A 329 -7.33 -9.79 12.96
C ALA A 329 -8.79 -9.51 12.60
N ALA A 330 -9.47 -8.65 13.38
CA ALA A 330 -10.85 -8.23 13.14
C ALA A 330 -11.07 -7.56 11.77
N LYS A 331 -10.07 -6.89 11.21
CA LYS A 331 -10.12 -6.27 9.87
C LYS A 331 -10.25 -7.28 8.73
N PHE A 332 -9.98 -8.55 9.01
CA PHE A 332 -10.06 -9.65 8.05
C PHE A 332 -11.10 -10.69 8.48
N SER A 333 -12.04 -10.32 9.35
CA SER A 333 -13.15 -11.17 9.77
C SER A 333 -14.48 -10.61 9.29
N LEU A 334 -15.05 -11.21 8.25
CA LEU A 334 -16.34 -10.75 7.74
C LEU A 334 -17.48 -10.93 8.78
N PRO A 335 -17.57 -12.03 9.53
CA PRO A 335 -18.53 -12.14 10.64
C PRO A 335 -18.44 -11.01 11.66
N TYR A 336 -17.23 -10.66 12.09
CA TYR A 336 -17.05 -9.57 13.04
C TYR A 336 -17.47 -8.22 12.44
N LEU A 337 -17.02 -7.94 11.21
CA LEU A 337 -17.31 -6.69 10.50
C LEU A 337 -18.82 -6.45 10.34
N LEU A 338 -19.58 -7.48 9.96
CA LEU A 338 -21.04 -7.37 9.81
C LEU A 338 -21.74 -7.22 11.16
N ALA A 339 -21.32 -7.95 12.19
CA ALA A 339 -21.88 -7.82 13.52
C ALA A 339 -21.69 -6.40 14.09
N VAL A 340 -20.49 -5.84 13.94
CA VAL A 340 -20.18 -4.46 14.33
C VAL A 340 -21.08 -3.46 13.61
N ILE A 341 -21.25 -3.58 12.29
CA ILE A 341 -22.13 -2.70 11.53
C ILE A 341 -23.59 -2.81 11.99
N LEU A 342 -24.10 -4.02 12.19
CA LEU A 342 -25.50 -4.23 12.60
C LEU A 342 -25.79 -3.70 14.01
N ILE A 343 -24.83 -3.81 14.93
CA ILE A 343 -24.97 -3.33 16.32
C ILE A 343 -24.73 -1.82 16.42
N ARG A 344 -23.66 -1.33 15.80
CA ARG A 344 -23.14 0.03 16.02
C ARG A 344 -23.41 1.00 14.87
N GLY A 345 -23.53 0.52 13.62
CA GLY A 345 -23.92 1.34 12.47
C GLY A 345 -22.88 2.10 11.68
N ARG A 346 -21.66 1.60 11.59
CA ARG A 346 -20.67 1.96 12.60
C ARG A 346 -19.41 1.12 12.51
N ALA A 347 -18.43 1.43 11.66
CA ALA A 347 -17.12 0.76 11.69
C ALA A 347 -15.96 1.74 11.43
N GLY A 348 -15.74 2.67 12.36
CA GLY A 348 -14.54 3.52 12.38
C GLY A 348 -13.39 2.83 13.10
N LEU A 349 -12.27 3.53 13.32
CA LEU A 349 -11.09 2.94 13.98
C LEU A 349 -11.37 2.48 15.41
N ALA A 350 -12.25 3.16 16.14
CA ALA A 350 -12.63 2.80 17.51
C ALA A 350 -13.25 1.40 17.58
N GLU A 351 -13.98 0.99 16.54
CA GLU A 351 -14.59 -0.33 16.46
C GLU A 351 -13.58 -1.46 16.16
N PHE A 352 -12.30 -1.16 15.98
CA PHE A 352 -11.22 -2.15 15.87
C PHE A 352 -10.29 -2.13 17.08
N GLU A 353 -10.65 -1.41 18.15
CA GLU A 353 -9.88 -1.48 19.39
C GLU A 353 -10.13 -2.81 20.11
N ASP A 354 -9.11 -3.26 20.83
CA ASP A 354 -9.00 -4.60 21.38
C ASP A 354 -10.06 -4.93 22.44
N ASP A 355 -10.61 -3.91 23.10
CA ASP A 355 -11.74 -4.01 24.01
C ASP A 355 -13.07 -4.18 23.27
N VAL A 356 -13.27 -3.45 22.15
CA VAL A 356 -14.45 -3.57 21.29
C VAL A 356 -14.47 -4.92 20.55
N VAL A 357 -13.31 -5.45 20.15
CA VAL A 357 -13.21 -6.78 19.57
C VAL A 357 -13.68 -7.88 20.52
N ARG A 358 -13.50 -7.68 21.83
CA ARG A 358 -13.89 -8.64 22.88
C ARG A 358 -15.31 -8.43 23.42
N ASP A 359 -16.06 -7.50 22.82
CA ASP A 359 -17.45 -7.22 23.19
C ASP A 359 -18.33 -8.46 22.98
N ARG A 360 -18.97 -8.92 24.06
CA ARG A 360 -19.76 -10.15 24.05
C ARG A 360 -20.99 -10.05 23.16
N GLU A 361 -21.59 -8.87 23.01
CA GLU A 361 -22.76 -8.70 22.14
C GLU A 361 -22.36 -8.82 20.67
N VAL A 362 -21.23 -8.21 20.30
CA VAL A 362 -20.66 -8.31 18.95
C VAL A 362 -20.30 -9.75 18.61
N LEU A 363 -19.58 -10.44 19.50
CA LEU A 363 -19.17 -11.82 19.28
C LEU A 363 -20.37 -12.79 19.22
N ALA A 364 -21.41 -12.55 20.03
CA ALA A 364 -22.63 -13.37 20.02
C ALA A 364 -23.46 -13.21 18.74
N LEU A 365 -23.42 -12.04 18.10
CA LEU A 365 -24.02 -11.87 16.77
C LEU A 365 -23.11 -12.45 15.67
N ALA A 366 -21.80 -12.20 15.74
CA ALA A 366 -20.83 -12.71 14.77
C ALA A 366 -20.88 -14.24 14.64
N SER A 367 -21.11 -14.96 15.74
CA SER A 367 -21.23 -16.43 15.74
C SER A 367 -22.44 -16.98 14.95
N ARG A 368 -23.38 -16.12 14.53
CA ARG A 368 -24.57 -16.47 13.72
C ARG A 368 -24.39 -16.16 12.24
N ILE A 369 -23.21 -15.67 11.85
CA ILE A 369 -22.91 -15.21 10.50
C ILE A 369 -22.06 -16.26 9.80
N GLY A 370 -22.49 -16.69 8.63
CA GLY A 370 -21.68 -17.54 7.78
C GLY A 370 -21.87 -17.22 6.30
N TYR A 371 -21.30 -18.06 5.46
CA TYR A 371 -21.32 -17.87 4.03
C TYR A 371 -21.83 -19.11 3.29
N GLU A 372 -22.19 -18.90 2.03
CA GLU A 372 -22.42 -19.92 1.03
C GLU A 372 -21.61 -19.55 -0.23
N LEU A 373 -21.07 -20.56 -0.92
CA LEU A 373 -20.35 -20.33 -2.17
C LEU A 373 -21.34 -20.01 -3.29
N ASP A 374 -21.05 -18.95 -4.02
CA ASP A 374 -21.78 -18.59 -5.23
C ASP A 374 -20.80 -18.57 -6.41
N PRO A 375 -20.82 -19.59 -7.28
CA PRO A 375 -19.91 -19.69 -8.42
C PRO A 375 -20.22 -18.66 -9.53
N THR A 376 -21.32 -17.90 -9.42
CA THR A 376 -21.67 -16.85 -10.39
C THR A 376 -20.94 -15.53 -10.13
N ILE A 377 -20.29 -15.37 -8.97
CA ILE A 377 -19.49 -14.19 -8.64
C ILE A 377 -18.12 -14.31 -9.34
N ASP A 378 -17.87 -13.47 -10.33
CA ASP A 378 -16.63 -13.46 -11.12
C ASP A 378 -15.50 -12.74 -10.36
N TYR A 379 -14.98 -13.37 -9.30
CA TYR A 379 -13.82 -12.85 -8.56
C TYR A 379 -12.51 -13.24 -9.27
N PRO A 380 -11.54 -12.31 -9.46
CA PRO A 380 -11.43 -10.98 -8.87
C PRO A 380 -11.95 -9.81 -9.74
N GLN A 381 -12.76 -10.06 -10.78
CA GLN A 381 -13.35 -8.99 -11.59
C GLN A 381 -14.48 -8.25 -10.86
N GLN A 382 -15.18 -8.95 -9.95
CA GLN A 382 -16.29 -8.42 -9.17
C GLN A 382 -16.03 -8.51 -7.67
N PHE A 383 -16.44 -7.47 -6.97
CA PHE A 383 -16.36 -7.35 -5.51
C PHE A 383 -17.79 -7.29 -4.98
N VAL A 384 -18.48 -8.44 -5.04
CA VAL A 384 -19.87 -8.55 -4.63
C VAL A 384 -19.98 -8.64 -3.11
N GLY A 385 -20.89 -7.86 -2.55
CA GLY A 385 -21.39 -7.99 -1.19
C GLY A 385 -22.83 -8.46 -1.19
N HIS A 386 -23.13 -9.48 -0.40
CA HIS A 386 -24.50 -9.98 -0.23
C HIS A 386 -24.73 -10.33 1.23
N VAL A 387 -25.84 -9.85 1.80
CA VAL A 387 -26.23 -10.13 3.18
C VAL A 387 -27.70 -10.51 3.21
N ARG A 388 -27.99 -11.76 3.57
CA ARG A 388 -29.33 -12.28 3.81
C ARG A 388 -29.53 -12.56 5.29
N VAL A 389 -30.53 -11.93 5.90
CA VAL A 389 -30.82 -12.00 7.34
C VAL A 389 -32.18 -12.66 7.57
N ARG A 390 -32.20 -13.68 8.43
CA ARG A 390 -33.42 -14.33 8.91
C ARG A 390 -33.75 -13.85 10.31
N LEU A 391 -34.98 -13.35 10.49
CA LEU A 391 -35.47 -12.77 11.75
C LEU A 391 -36.28 -13.78 12.57
N ARG A 392 -36.47 -13.49 13.86
CA ARG A 392 -37.25 -14.32 14.80
C ARG A 392 -38.72 -14.46 14.43
N ASP A 393 -39.28 -13.45 13.78
CA ASP A 393 -40.67 -13.45 13.28
C ASP A 393 -40.83 -14.23 11.96
N GLY A 394 -39.75 -14.84 11.45
CA GLY A 394 -39.74 -15.62 10.21
C GLY A 394 -39.47 -14.79 8.94
N ARG A 395 -39.46 -13.46 9.01
CA ARG A 395 -39.12 -12.62 7.85
C ARG A 395 -37.68 -12.83 7.43
N ILE A 396 -37.44 -12.66 6.13
CA ILE A 396 -36.13 -12.67 5.51
C ILE A 396 -35.95 -11.33 4.79
N VAL A 397 -34.83 -10.67 5.05
CA VAL A 397 -34.43 -9.44 4.36
C VAL A 397 -33.06 -9.65 3.72
N GLU A 398 -32.85 -9.05 2.56
CA GLU A 398 -31.66 -9.28 1.73
C GLU A 398 -31.22 -7.98 1.08
N GLU A 399 -29.91 -7.76 1.01
CA GLU A 399 -29.28 -6.64 0.33
C GLU A 399 -28.04 -7.14 -0.42
N SER A 400 -27.84 -6.60 -1.63
CA SER A 400 -26.70 -6.90 -2.50
C SER A 400 -26.00 -5.63 -3.00
N GLN A 401 -24.75 -5.76 -3.41
CA GLN A 401 -23.91 -4.69 -3.96
C GLN A 401 -22.82 -5.31 -4.85
N ASP A 402 -22.63 -4.77 -6.04
CA ASP A 402 -21.72 -5.40 -7.03
C ASP A 402 -20.31 -4.78 -7.05
N HIS A 403 -20.14 -3.64 -6.39
CA HIS A 403 -18.92 -2.84 -6.40
C HIS A 403 -18.65 -2.17 -5.04
N PRO A 404 -17.39 -1.93 -4.64
CA PRO A 404 -17.09 -1.24 -3.38
C PRO A 404 -17.50 0.23 -3.45
N ARG A 405 -18.06 0.75 -2.35
CA ARG A 405 -18.20 2.20 -2.18
C ARG A 405 -16.82 2.84 -2.01
N GLY A 406 -16.68 4.04 -2.58
CA GLY A 406 -15.44 4.78 -2.71
C GLY A 406 -14.74 4.64 -4.06
N GLY A 407 -15.10 3.63 -4.86
CA GLY A 407 -14.57 3.43 -6.22
C GLY A 407 -15.32 4.21 -7.30
N PRO A 408 -14.95 4.06 -8.58
CA PRO A 408 -15.51 4.82 -9.69
C PRO A 408 -17.04 4.63 -9.87
N ASP A 409 -17.56 3.42 -9.61
CA ASP A 409 -18.98 3.11 -9.75
C ASP A 409 -19.85 3.61 -8.59
N SER A 410 -19.24 3.90 -7.44
CA SER A 410 -19.93 4.37 -6.23
C SER A 410 -19.00 5.29 -5.43
N PRO A 411 -18.68 6.48 -5.94
CA PRO A 411 -17.66 7.35 -5.35
C PRO A 411 -18.11 7.86 -3.98
N MET A 412 -17.15 7.97 -3.05
CA MET A 412 -17.38 8.72 -1.82
C MET A 412 -17.44 10.21 -2.13
N GLY A 413 -18.44 10.89 -1.60
CA GLY A 413 -18.56 12.34 -1.71
C GLY A 413 -17.42 13.06 -1.00
N ARG A 414 -17.13 14.29 -1.43
CA ARG A 414 -16.14 15.18 -0.79
C ARG A 414 -16.37 15.28 0.72
N ASP A 415 -17.62 15.47 1.14
CA ASP A 415 -17.98 15.64 2.55
C ASP A 415 -17.71 14.35 3.36
N GLU A 416 -17.85 13.17 2.75
CA GLU A 416 -17.54 11.90 3.41
C GLU A 416 -16.04 11.75 3.63
N ILE A 417 -15.21 12.10 2.64
CA ILE A 417 -13.74 12.07 2.76
C ILE A 417 -13.26 13.12 3.76
N GLU A 418 -13.85 14.32 3.76
CA GLU A 418 -13.56 15.36 4.75
C GLU A 418 -13.96 14.92 6.16
N SER A 419 -15.13 14.30 6.32
CA SER A 419 -15.59 13.73 7.60
C SER A 419 -14.66 12.62 8.09
N LYS A 420 -14.25 11.71 7.19
CA LYS A 420 -13.25 10.67 7.49
C LYS A 420 -11.93 11.28 7.96
N PHE A 421 -11.42 12.29 7.27
CA PHE A 421 -10.21 13.00 7.68
C PHE A 421 -10.37 13.64 9.06
N LEU A 422 -11.46 14.37 9.31
CA LEU A 422 -11.72 15.02 10.60
C LEU A 422 -11.81 13.98 11.72
N GLY A 423 -12.53 12.87 11.50
CA GLY A 423 -12.61 11.75 12.43
C GLY A 423 -11.23 11.20 12.77
N ASN A 424 -10.41 10.92 11.76
CA ASN A 424 -9.05 10.40 11.95
C ASN A 424 -8.11 11.41 12.63
N ALA A 425 -8.14 12.68 12.21
CA ALA A 425 -7.28 13.73 12.76
C ALA A 425 -7.65 14.06 14.22
N SER A 426 -8.94 14.02 14.57
CA SER A 426 -9.43 14.32 15.91
C SER A 426 -8.87 13.39 17.00
N LEU A 427 -8.40 12.20 16.60
CA LEU A 427 -7.75 11.25 17.51
C LEU A 427 -6.44 11.76 18.10
N VAL A 428 -5.81 12.73 17.43
CA VAL A 428 -4.45 13.18 17.78
C VAL A 428 -4.31 14.70 17.81
N MET A 429 -5.29 15.47 17.34
CA MET A 429 -5.28 16.93 17.42
C MET A 429 -6.67 17.54 17.63
N PRO A 430 -6.75 18.77 18.17
CA PRO A 430 -8.01 19.51 18.28
C PRO A 430 -8.71 19.75 16.93
N ALA A 431 -10.05 19.77 16.94
CA ALA A 431 -10.89 19.89 15.75
C ALA A 431 -10.62 21.17 14.93
N ASP A 432 -10.38 22.31 15.59
CA ASP A 432 -10.05 23.58 14.93
C ASP A 432 -8.76 23.46 14.08
N ARG A 433 -7.78 22.72 14.58
CA ARG A 433 -6.52 22.45 13.86
C ARG A 433 -6.75 21.53 12.68
N ALA A 434 -7.54 20.47 12.86
CA ALA A 434 -7.89 19.56 11.78
C ALA A 434 -8.62 20.31 10.65
N SER A 435 -9.61 21.13 10.96
CA SER A 435 -10.33 21.94 9.96
C SER A 435 -9.39 22.90 9.20
N ARG A 436 -8.40 23.50 9.85
CA ARG A 436 -7.39 24.34 9.17
C ARG A 436 -6.51 23.56 8.20
N VAL A 437 -6.14 22.33 8.52
CA VAL A 437 -5.39 21.44 7.61
C VAL A 437 -6.24 21.10 6.39
N SER A 438 -7.49 20.67 6.61
CA SER A 438 -8.43 20.37 5.51
C SER A 438 -8.59 21.56 4.55
N ALA A 439 -8.87 22.76 5.11
CA ALA A 439 -8.98 23.99 4.32
C ALA A 439 -7.69 24.34 3.56
N SER A 440 -6.52 24.06 4.14
CA SER A 440 -5.22 24.32 3.49
C SER A 440 -4.96 23.38 2.31
N ILE A 441 -5.37 22.11 2.41
CA ILE A 441 -5.26 21.13 1.33
C ILE A 441 -6.25 21.47 0.19
N ALA A 442 -7.48 21.85 0.55
CA ALA A 442 -8.46 22.37 -0.41
C ALA A 442 -7.93 23.62 -1.15
N ALA A 443 -7.11 24.44 -0.48
CA ALA A 443 -6.46 25.63 -1.06
C ALA A 443 -5.05 25.39 -1.62
N ALA A 444 -4.50 24.17 -1.61
CA ALA A 444 -3.08 23.88 -1.89
C ALA A 444 -2.54 24.40 -3.24
N ALA A 445 -3.36 24.55 -4.29
CA ALA A 445 -2.89 25.21 -5.52
C ALA A 445 -2.56 26.70 -5.35
N ALA A 446 -3.10 27.37 -4.31
CA ALA A 446 -2.98 28.80 -4.07
C ALA A 446 -2.02 29.17 -2.93
N ARG A 447 -1.48 28.21 -2.17
CA ARG A 447 -0.65 28.48 -0.97
C ARG A 447 0.61 27.60 -0.90
N ALA A 448 1.59 28.05 -0.12
CA ALA A 448 2.79 27.26 0.17
C ALA A 448 2.46 26.05 1.06
N LEU A 449 3.02 24.89 0.72
CA LEU A 449 2.71 23.61 1.38
C LEU A 449 3.03 23.62 2.89
N ARG A 450 4.02 24.41 3.32
CA ARG A 450 4.42 24.54 4.74
C ARG A 450 3.25 24.76 5.71
N HIS A 451 2.22 25.50 5.28
CA HIS A 451 1.02 25.77 6.08
C HIS A 451 0.13 24.54 6.31
N ALA A 452 0.18 23.54 5.42
CA ALA A 452 -0.53 22.27 5.57
C ALA A 452 0.26 21.25 6.40
N VAL A 453 1.60 21.33 6.43
CA VAL A 453 2.47 20.34 7.09
C VAL A 453 2.76 20.68 8.56
N ASP A 454 2.98 21.96 8.90
CA ASP A 454 3.32 22.38 10.26
C ASP A 454 2.31 21.91 11.34
N PRO A 455 0.98 21.90 11.08
CA PRO A 455 0.01 21.39 12.05
C PRO A 455 0.13 19.88 12.34
N LEU A 456 0.71 19.09 11.42
CA LEU A 456 0.83 17.63 11.52
C LEU A 456 1.94 17.17 12.48
N ARG A 457 2.84 18.08 12.88
CA ARG A 457 4.03 17.78 13.71
C ARG A 457 3.80 17.86 15.22
N ARG A 458 2.60 18.27 15.66
CA ARG A 458 2.30 18.55 17.07
C ARG A 458 1.16 17.69 17.59
N LEU A 459 1.46 16.48 18.09
CA LEU A 459 0.51 15.76 18.94
C LEU A 459 0.69 16.20 20.40
N PRO A 460 -0.38 16.24 21.21
CA PRO A 460 -0.23 16.35 22.66
C PRO A 460 0.55 15.15 23.21
N ASP A 461 1.30 15.34 24.30
CA ASP A 461 2.09 14.27 24.92
C ASP A 461 1.23 13.05 25.22
N GLN A 462 1.61 11.91 24.64
CA GLN A 462 0.87 10.64 24.74
C GLN A 462 0.80 10.07 26.17
N GLY A 463 1.50 10.68 27.13
CA GLY A 463 1.39 10.37 28.57
C GLY A 463 0.01 10.69 29.18
N ALA A 464 -0.77 11.58 28.55
CA ALA A 464 -2.10 11.98 29.04
C ALA A 464 -3.26 11.17 28.40
N ALA A 465 -3.10 10.66 27.18
CA ALA A 465 -4.17 9.96 26.45
C ALA A 465 -4.58 8.62 27.08
N ARG A 466 -3.74 8.02 27.93
CA ARG A 466 -4.10 6.83 28.73
C ARG A 466 -5.04 7.13 29.91
N ARG A 467 -5.39 8.38 30.21
CA ARG A 467 -6.15 8.77 31.42
C ARG A 467 -7.55 9.36 31.18
N LEU A 468 -8.06 9.35 29.95
CA LEU A 468 -9.38 9.90 29.64
C LEU A 468 -10.36 8.83 29.19
N LEU A 469 -10.67 7.92 30.10
CA LEU A 469 -11.98 7.27 30.17
C LEU A 469 -12.37 7.22 31.66
N PRO A 470 -13.46 7.87 32.10
CA PRO A 470 -13.93 7.72 33.46
C PRO A 470 -14.49 6.31 33.62
N VAL A 471 -13.77 5.45 34.33
CA VAL A 471 -14.33 4.19 34.86
C VAL A 471 -15.32 4.59 35.94
N GLY A 472 -16.61 4.66 35.58
CA GLY A 472 -17.69 4.78 36.55
C GLY A 472 -17.66 3.58 37.49
N ARG A 473 -17.20 3.80 38.71
CA ARG A 473 -17.44 2.89 39.84
C ARG A 473 -18.43 3.59 40.75
N ASP A 474 -19.65 3.06 40.81
CA ASP A 474 -20.48 3.07 42.01
C ASP A 474 -21.50 1.94 41.91
N VAL A 475 -21.24 0.84 42.63
CA VAL A 475 -22.28 -0.10 43.07
C VAL A 475 -21.94 -0.48 44.53
N PRO A 476 -22.88 -0.34 45.49
CA PRO A 476 -22.61 -0.59 46.91
C PRO A 476 -22.46 -2.08 47.22
N GLY A 477 -21.61 -2.36 48.20
CA GLY A 477 -21.09 -3.70 48.48
C GLY A 477 -22.08 -4.71 49.08
N ARG A 478 -21.71 -5.98 48.93
CA ARG A 478 -22.00 -7.05 49.88
C ARG A 478 -20.72 -7.82 50.17
N ALA A 479 -20.41 -7.93 51.45
CA ALA A 479 -19.26 -8.62 51.98
C ALA A 479 -19.43 -10.14 51.88
N HIS A 480 -18.41 -10.84 51.41
CA HIS A 480 -18.12 -12.20 51.87
C HIS A 480 -16.61 -12.38 52.04
N ARG A 481 -16.23 -12.75 53.26
CA ARG A 481 -14.87 -13.11 53.67
C ARG A 481 -14.55 -14.51 53.17
N SER A 482 -13.37 -14.70 52.59
CA SER A 482 -12.61 -15.95 52.76
C SER A 482 -11.11 -15.71 52.59
N ARG A 483 -10.36 -16.23 53.55
CA ARG A 483 -8.92 -16.17 53.74
C ARG A 483 -8.18 -17.00 52.69
N GLY A 484 -6.92 -16.65 52.36
CA GLY A 484 -5.98 -17.65 51.85
C GLY A 484 -4.77 -17.16 51.04
N ARG A 485 -3.69 -16.82 51.75
CA ARG A 485 -2.25 -17.05 51.43
C ARG A 485 -1.62 -16.44 50.17
N ARG A 486 -0.57 -15.65 50.44
CA ARG A 486 0.47 -15.15 49.52
C ARG A 486 1.48 -16.26 49.17
N ALA A 487 2.02 -16.21 47.95
CA ALA A 487 3.32 -16.78 47.60
C ALA A 487 4.02 -15.86 46.58
N ASP A 488 5.31 -15.63 46.81
CA ASP A 488 6.26 -14.77 46.08
C ASP A 488 6.95 -15.57 44.94
N PRO A 489 7.44 -14.97 43.85
CA PRO A 489 7.87 -15.69 42.66
C PRO A 489 9.37 -16.06 42.70
N GLY A 490 9.67 -17.35 42.58
CA GLY A 490 11.03 -17.90 42.51
C GLY A 490 11.52 -18.12 41.08
N ARG A 491 12.77 -17.69 40.85
CA ARG A 491 13.65 -17.89 39.67
C ARG A 491 13.54 -19.27 39.00
N TRP A 492 13.61 -19.25 37.67
CA TRP A 492 13.83 -20.43 36.83
C TRP A 492 15.27 -20.44 36.27
N THR A 493 15.98 -21.55 36.47
CA THR A 493 17.24 -21.91 35.79
C THR A 493 17.08 -23.34 35.26
N PRO A 494 17.47 -23.65 34.01
CA PRO A 494 17.44 -25.03 33.54
C PRO A 494 18.83 -25.69 33.58
N THR A 495 18.91 -26.84 34.23
CA THR A 495 19.98 -27.85 34.08
C THR A 495 19.35 -29.22 33.89
N GLY A 496 19.85 -30.00 32.93
CA GLY A 496 19.57 -31.44 32.86
C GLY A 496 19.67 -32.04 31.47
N ALA A 497 20.87 -32.48 31.10
CA ALA A 497 21.19 -33.28 29.91
C ALA A 497 21.21 -34.79 30.22
N ALA A 498 20.95 -35.64 29.22
CA ALA A 498 21.43 -37.03 29.02
C ALA A 498 20.58 -37.71 27.91
N ARG A 499 21.04 -38.57 26.97
CA ARG A 499 22.28 -39.31 26.67
C ARG A 499 22.18 -39.83 25.21
N HIS A 500 23.21 -39.64 24.38
CA HIS A 500 24.15 -40.63 23.82
C HIS A 500 23.62 -41.84 23.01
N HIS A 501 24.04 -41.91 21.73
CA HIS A 501 24.55 -43.14 21.10
C HIS A 501 25.78 -42.82 20.23
N ARG A 502 26.77 -43.73 20.23
CA ARG A 502 28.15 -43.60 19.71
C ARG A 502 28.30 -43.96 18.22
N SER A 503 29.31 -43.36 17.60
CA SER A 503 29.93 -43.62 16.29
C SER A 503 30.72 -44.96 16.23
N PRO A 504 31.31 -45.35 15.06
CA PRO A 504 32.67 -44.88 14.74
C PRO A 504 32.99 -44.64 13.24
N GLY A 505 34.05 -43.86 12.97
CA GLY A 505 34.73 -43.80 11.67
C GLY A 505 35.61 -42.55 11.49
N GLN A 506 36.94 -42.72 11.58
CA GLN A 506 38.02 -41.73 11.36
C GLN A 506 37.95 -41.13 9.93
N GLU A 507 38.40 -39.90 9.66
CA GLU A 507 39.81 -39.54 9.41
C GLU A 507 40.06 -38.02 9.49
N ARG A 508 41.29 -37.67 9.88
CA ARG A 508 41.84 -36.30 9.92
C ARG A 508 42.40 -35.92 8.54
N CYS A 509 42.21 -34.66 8.12
CA CYS A 509 43.32 -33.84 7.63
C CYS A 509 42.93 -32.36 7.58
N GLY A 510 43.74 -31.50 8.20
CA GLY A 510 43.51 -30.07 8.26
C GLY A 510 44.04 -29.32 7.04
N ARG A 511 43.63 -28.06 6.92
CA ARG A 511 44.47 -26.88 6.58
C ARG A 511 43.57 -25.66 6.53
N GLY A 512 43.78 -24.74 7.48
CA GLY A 512 43.30 -23.38 7.37
C GLY A 512 44.17 -22.58 6.39
N VAL A 513 43.54 -21.71 5.61
CA VAL A 513 44.23 -20.66 4.85
C VAL A 513 43.55 -19.33 5.18
N VAL A 514 44.33 -18.46 5.81
CA VAL A 514 44.03 -17.04 6.08
C VAL A 514 44.44 -16.24 4.84
N LEU A 515 43.53 -15.44 4.29
CA LEU A 515 43.81 -14.55 3.16
C LEU A 515 44.10 -13.13 3.66
N HIS A 516 45.35 -12.69 3.49
CA HIS A 516 45.81 -11.32 3.75
C HIS A 516 45.37 -10.36 2.63
N LEU A 517 44.61 -9.32 2.99
CA LEU A 517 44.33 -8.17 2.14
C LEU A 517 45.49 -7.16 2.22
N ARG A 518 46.19 -6.91 1.09
CA ARG A 518 47.17 -5.82 0.97
C ARG A 518 46.48 -4.52 0.54
N ARG A 519 46.68 -3.46 1.33
CA ARG A 519 46.40 -2.07 0.97
C ARG A 519 47.40 -1.58 -0.09
N ARG A 520 46.95 -0.74 -1.03
CA ARG A 520 47.79 0.17 -1.82
C ARG A 520 47.22 1.58 -1.72
N ASP A 521 48.10 2.53 -1.44
CA ASP A 521 47.87 3.98 -1.45
C ASP A 521 48.49 4.58 -2.73
N PRO A 522 48.02 5.72 -3.27
CA PRO A 522 48.33 6.21 -4.61
C PRO A 522 49.33 7.39 -4.61
N ARG A 523 50.04 7.61 -5.74
CA ARG A 523 50.42 8.95 -6.27
C ARG A 523 51.25 8.89 -7.56
N ALA A 524 50.96 9.89 -8.43
CA ALA A 524 51.78 10.52 -9.48
C ALA A 524 52.08 9.67 -10.75
N SER A 525 52.11 10.18 -11.99
CA SER A 525 52.32 11.54 -12.51
C SER A 525 51.86 11.69 -13.98
N GLN A 526 51.74 12.95 -14.39
CA GLN A 526 51.38 13.57 -15.67
C GLN A 526 52.22 13.15 -16.90
N GLY A 527 51.68 13.36 -18.12
CA GLY A 527 52.51 13.72 -19.29
C GLY A 527 51.98 13.50 -20.72
N ARG A 528 51.45 14.59 -21.33
CA ARG A 528 51.59 15.05 -22.75
C ARG A 528 50.99 14.20 -23.92
N ARG A 529 50.06 14.77 -24.73
CA ARG A 529 50.21 15.44 -26.07
C ARG A 529 50.90 14.54 -27.13
N ALA A 530 50.50 14.36 -28.39
CA ALA A 530 49.83 15.19 -29.42
C ALA A 530 49.43 14.26 -30.62
N VAL A 531 48.30 14.46 -31.34
CA VAL A 531 48.14 15.14 -32.67
C VAL A 531 48.26 14.25 -33.95
N ARG A 532 47.34 14.53 -34.90
CA ARG A 532 47.22 14.16 -36.34
C ARG A 532 46.72 12.74 -36.66
N GLY A 533 45.80 12.47 -37.59
CA GLY A 533 45.15 13.28 -38.63
C GLY A 533 45.32 12.62 -40.01
N HIS A 534 44.22 12.20 -40.67
CA HIS A 534 43.96 12.13 -42.13
C HIS A 534 42.82 11.13 -42.43
N ARG A 535 41.67 11.57 -42.96
CA ARG A 535 41.27 11.79 -44.39
C ARG A 535 41.03 10.50 -45.21
N ARG A 536 39.73 10.29 -45.49
CA ARG A 536 39.03 9.86 -46.74
C ARG A 536 39.59 8.70 -47.58
N ALA A 537 38.74 7.69 -47.82
CA ALA A 537 38.32 7.24 -49.16
C ALA A 537 37.12 6.24 -49.07
N ARG A 538 36.16 6.37 -49.99
CA ARG A 538 35.13 5.40 -50.44
C ARG A 538 35.54 4.93 -51.86
N PRO A 539 34.83 4.01 -52.57
CA PRO A 539 33.98 2.87 -52.19
C PRO A 539 34.35 1.57 -52.97
N GLY A 540 33.65 0.45 -52.73
CA GLY A 540 33.78 -0.77 -53.54
C GLY A 540 32.48 -1.61 -53.54
N HIS A 541 31.99 -1.91 -54.75
CA HIS A 541 30.81 -2.69 -55.11
C HIS A 541 31.03 -4.23 -55.03
N ALA A 542 29.92 -4.96 -54.85
CA ALA A 542 29.53 -6.28 -55.41
C ALA A 542 28.62 -6.95 -54.36
N GLY A 543 27.34 -7.30 -54.57
CA GLY A 543 26.71 -8.22 -55.53
C GLY A 543 26.02 -9.30 -54.66
N THR A 544 24.90 -9.98 -54.93
CA THR A 544 23.92 -10.12 -56.01
C THR A 544 22.88 -11.14 -55.46
N HIS A 545 21.65 -11.09 -55.96
CA HIS A 545 20.61 -12.16 -56.02
C HIS A 545 19.86 -12.64 -54.77
N LEU A 546 18.51 -12.50 -54.80
CA LEU A 546 17.50 -13.58 -54.93
C LEU A 546 16.09 -12.96 -54.77
N ARG A 547 15.34 -12.78 -55.88
CA ARG A 547 14.22 -13.60 -56.39
C ARG A 547 12.93 -13.58 -55.55
N ASP A 548 11.91 -13.04 -56.20
CA ASP A 548 10.48 -13.03 -55.89
C ASP A 548 9.85 -14.42 -55.66
N GLY A 549 8.79 -14.43 -54.85
CA GLY A 549 7.82 -15.51 -54.79
C GLY A 549 6.66 -15.22 -53.83
N ARG A 550 5.55 -14.67 -54.35
CA ARG A 550 4.23 -14.73 -53.69
C ARG A 550 3.61 -16.12 -53.90
N PRO A 551 2.69 -16.54 -53.02
CA PRO A 551 1.28 -16.57 -53.43
C PRO A 551 0.27 -16.13 -52.34
N ARG A 552 -0.95 -15.78 -52.77
CA ARG A 552 -2.17 -15.47 -51.97
C ARG A 552 -3.03 -16.76 -51.77
N PRO A 553 -4.31 -16.70 -51.30
CA PRO A 553 -4.76 -16.69 -49.90
C PRO A 553 -5.70 -17.90 -49.57
N GLY A 554 -5.91 -18.20 -48.28
CA GLY A 554 -6.77 -19.31 -47.83
C GLY A 554 -7.73 -18.94 -46.70
N ARG A 555 -9.01 -19.16 -46.99
CA ARG A 555 -10.30 -19.06 -46.26
C ARG A 555 -10.38 -19.12 -44.72
N VAL A 556 -11.42 -18.42 -44.25
CA VAL A 556 -12.05 -18.36 -42.91
C VAL A 556 -12.96 -19.56 -42.64
N GLY A 557 -13.00 -20.03 -41.38
CA GLY A 557 -14.03 -20.90 -40.79
C GLY A 557 -13.83 -21.03 -39.26
N PRO A 558 -14.90 -21.12 -38.44
CA PRO A 558 -14.89 -20.68 -37.04
C PRO A 558 -14.51 -21.79 -36.05
N GLY A 559 -13.71 -21.46 -35.04
CA GLY A 559 -13.34 -22.37 -33.97
C GLY A 559 -13.50 -21.69 -32.61
N CYS A 560 -14.49 -22.14 -31.83
CA CYS A 560 -14.60 -21.87 -30.41
C CYS A 560 -13.31 -22.30 -29.70
N ALA A 561 -12.67 -21.39 -28.99
CA ALA A 561 -11.54 -21.69 -28.12
C ALA A 561 -11.87 -21.16 -26.71
N GLY A 562 -12.22 -22.09 -25.83
CA GLY A 562 -12.25 -21.86 -24.38
C GLY A 562 -10.87 -21.40 -23.91
N ARG A 563 -10.84 -20.33 -23.11
CA ARG A 563 -9.63 -19.87 -22.43
C ARG A 563 -9.49 -20.63 -21.11
N PRO A 564 -8.27 -21.04 -20.71
CA PRO A 564 -8.07 -21.79 -19.47
C PRO A 564 -8.26 -20.87 -18.26
N GLY A 565 -9.12 -21.31 -17.33
CA GLY A 565 -9.26 -20.70 -16.02
C GLY A 565 -7.96 -20.80 -15.22
N LEU A 566 -7.57 -19.69 -14.61
CA LEU A 566 -6.44 -19.60 -13.71
C LEU A 566 -6.84 -20.18 -12.34
N THR A 567 -6.44 -21.41 -12.07
CA THR A 567 -6.48 -22.00 -10.73
C THR A 567 -5.25 -21.56 -9.93
N TYR A 568 -5.47 -21.05 -8.71
CA TYR A 568 -4.42 -20.76 -7.74
C TYR A 568 -3.92 -22.09 -7.12
N PRO A 569 -2.60 -22.33 -6.99
CA PRO A 569 -2.12 -23.50 -6.28
C PRO A 569 -2.29 -23.28 -4.77
N LEU A 570 -3.21 -24.04 -4.18
CA LEU A 570 -3.29 -24.32 -2.76
C LEU A 570 -2.51 -25.61 -2.52
N ASP A 571 -1.42 -25.55 -1.76
CA ASP A 571 -0.94 -26.72 -1.01
C ASP A 571 -0.03 -26.29 0.15
N SER A 572 -0.44 -26.73 1.34
CA SER A 572 0.24 -26.82 2.65
C SER A 572 0.52 -25.53 3.45
#